data_AF-A0A2T1DTS0-F1
#
_entry.id   AF-A0A2T1DTS0-F1
#
_cell.length_a   1.000
_cell.length_b   1.000
_cell.length_c   1.000
_cell.angle_alpha   90.00
_cell.angle_beta   90.00
_cell.angle_gamma   90.00
#
_symmetry.space_group_name_H-M   'P 1'
#
loop_
_entity.id
_entity.type
_entity.pdbx_description
1 polymer ?
#
loop_
_entity_poly.entity_id
_entity_poly.type
_entity_poly.pdbx_seq_one_letter_code
_entity_poly.pdbx_strand_id
1 'polypeptide(L)' 'MSQPNFQEMNRKQLLSYVFDHRDDQDAFYALMDKLTAAPPLATMPPANGRDETEELRKILDDIRKKRQQEE' A
#
# COMPACT_ATOMS: atom_id res chain seq x y z
N MET A 1 23.39 -9.13 -16.43
CA MET A 1 22.60 -9.87 -15.41
C MET A 1 21.14 -9.59 -15.69
N SER A 2 20.29 -10.61 -15.78
CA SER A 2 18.88 -10.44 -16.10
C SER A 2 18.20 -9.64 -15.00
N GLN A 3 17.75 -8.42 -15.31
CA GLN A 3 16.85 -7.68 -14.43
C GLN A 3 15.53 -8.48 -14.32
N PRO A 4 15.00 -8.72 -13.11
CA PRO A 4 13.70 -9.35 -12.96
C PRO A 4 12.59 -8.45 -13.52
N ASN A 5 11.58 -9.06 -14.16
CA ASN A 5 10.41 -8.34 -14.65
C ASN A 5 9.51 -7.92 -13.47
N PHE A 6 9.73 -6.71 -12.97
CA PHE A 6 8.95 -6.11 -11.88
C PHE A 6 7.45 -6.00 -12.20
N GLN A 7 7.06 -5.89 -13.48
CA GLN A 7 5.66 -5.86 -13.87
C GLN A 7 4.95 -7.21 -13.69
N GLU A 8 5.64 -8.33 -13.92
CA GLU A 8 5.06 -9.68 -13.80
C GLU A 8 5.03 -10.17 -12.35
N MET A 9 5.88 -9.62 -11.48
CA MET A 9 5.90 -9.96 -10.06
C MET A 9 4.60 -9.54 -9.35
N ASN A 10 4.08 -10.41 -8.47
CA ASN A 10 2.99 -10.03 -7.58
C ASN A 10 3.50 -9.03 -6.52
N ARG A 11 2.61 -8.18 -5.97
CA ARG A 11 2.93 -7.16 -4.97
C ARG A 11 3.76 -7.70 -3.80
N LYS A 12 3.48 -8.91 -3.32
CA LYS A 12 4.27 -9.55 -2.23
C LYS A 12 5.72 -9.83 -2.65
N GLN A 13 5.93 -10.29 -3.88
CA GLN A 13 7.26 -10.59 -4.42
C GLN A 13 8.06 -9.31 -4.66
N LEU A 14 7.43 -8.26 -5.19
CA LEU A 14 8.02 -6.91 -5.30
C LEU A 14 8.41 -6.35 -3.93
N LEU A 15 7.55 -6.48 -2.92
CA LEU A 15 7.84 -6.02 -1.56
C LEU A 15 9.08 -6.72 -0.99
N SER A 16 9.15 -8.05 -1.08
CA SER A 16 10.33 -8.81 -0.66
C SER A 16 11.59 -8.35 -1.43
N TYR A 17 11.49 -8.19 -2.75
CA TYR A 17 12.62 -7.76 -3.57
C TYR A 17 13.12 -6.37 -3.19
N VAL A 18 12.23 -5.38 -3.04
CA VAL A 18 12.60 -4.01 -2.62
C VAL A 18 13.21 -4.00 -1.22
N PHE A 19 12.78 -4.89 -0.33
CA PHE A 19 13.40 -5.00 1.01
C PHE A 19 14.84 -5.51 0.95
N ASP A 20 15.12 -6.48 0.08
CA ASP A 20 16.45 -7.06 -0.12
C ASP A 20 17.34 -6.18 -1.02
N HIS A 21 16.74 -5.37 -1.88
CA HIS A 21 17.39 -4.50 -2.87
C HIS A 21 16.94 -3.05 -2.74
N ARG A 22 17.20 -2.44 -1.58
CA ARG A 22 16.75 -1.08 -1.26
C ARG A 22 17.29 0.01 -2.19
N ASP A 23 18.42 -0.25 -2.85
CA ASP A 23 19.06 0.68 -3.79
C ASP A 23 18.47 0.59 -5.21
N ASP A 24 17.64 -0.42 -5.48
CA ASP A 24 16.99 -0.61 -6.78
C ASP A 24 15.76 0.31 -6.89
N GLN A 25 15.97 1.46 -7.51
CA GLN A 25 14.92 2.45 -7.74
C GLN A 25 13.84 1.93 -8.69
N ASP A 26 14.18 1.09 -9.67
CA ASP A 26 13.23 0.56 -10.64
C ASP A 26 12.23 -0.38 -9.95
N ALA A 27 12.72 -1.23 -9.04
CA ALA A 27 11.87 -2.07 -8.20
C ALA A 27 10.94 -1.25 -7.29
N PHE A 28 11.45 -0.15 -6.72
CA PHE A 28 10.65 0.75 -5.90
C PHE A 28 9.55 1.44 -6.70
N TYR A 29 9.87 2.00 -7.87
CA TYR A 29 8.87 2.64 -8.74
C TYR A 29 7.80 1.65 -9.21
N ALA A 30 8.18 0.42 -9.57
CA ALA A 30 7.22 -0.61 -9.95
C ALA A 30 6.29 -1.00 -8.79
N LEU A 31 6.81 -1.05 -7.56
CA LEU A 31 5.97 -1.26 -6.37
C LEU A 31 5.01 -0.09 -6.15
N MET A 32 5.50 1.15 -6.23
CA MET A 32 4.68 2.34 -6.04
C MET A 32 3.58 2.46 -7.09
N ASP A 33 3.88 2.19 -8.36
CA ASP A 33 2.91 2.22 -9.46
C ASP A 33 1.77 1.22 -9.22
N LYS A 34 2.10 0.00 -8.77
CA LYS A 34 1.10 -0.99 -8.36
C LYS A 34 0.29 -0.58 -7.13
N LEU A 35 0.86 0.18 -6.20
CA LEU A 35 0.16 0.70 -5.03
C LEU A 35 -0.80 1.83 -5.41
N THR A 36 -0.40 2.73 -6.30
CA THR A 36 -1.21 3.85 -6.77
C THR A 36 -2.32 3.43 -7.72
N ALA A 37 -2.11 2.36 -8.50
CA ALA A 37 -3.15 1.78 -9.35
C ALA A 37 -4.28 1.11 -8.53
N ALA A 38 -3.99 0.69 -7.30
CA ALA A 38 -5.01 0.16 -6.41
C ALA A 38 -5.86 1.29 -5.81
N PRO A 39 -7.20 1.14 -5.74
CA PRO A 39 -8.05 2.13 -5.10
C PRO A 39 -7.64 2.28 -3.62
N PRO A 40 -7.53 3.51 -3.11
CA PRO A 40 -7.20 3.75 -1.71
C PRO A 40 -8.25 3.11 -0.80
N LEU A 41 -7.79 2.42 0.24
CA LEU A 41 -8.67 1.73 1.19
C LEU A 41 -9.49 2.70 2.05
N ALA A 42 -8.92 3.87 2.35
CA ALA A 42 -9.57 4.98 3.01
C ALA A 42 -8.82 6.29 2.73
N THR A 43 -9.53 7.40 2.80
CA THR A 43 -8.95 8.75 2.75
C THR A 43 -8.95 9.32 4.16
N MET A 44 -7.77 9.61 4.70
CA MET A 44 -7.65 10.35 5.96
C MET A 44 -7.96 11.83 5.69
N PRO A 45 -8.92 12.46 6.38
CA PRO A 45 -9.11 13.90 6.27
C PRO A 45 -7.89 14.64 6.85
N PRO A 46 -7.58 15.86 6.35
CA PRO A 46 -6.48 16.66 6.90
C PRO A 46 -6.68 16.89 8.40
N ALA A 47 -5.59 16.84 9.16
CA ALA A 47 -5.59 16.96 10.61
C ALA A 47 -6.03 18.38 11.02
N ASN A 48 -7.32 18.55 11.30
CA ASN A 48 -7.90 19.83 11.69
C ASN A 48 -7.74 20.11 13.20
N GLY A 49 -6.68 19.62 13.84
CA GLY A 49 -6.46 19.75 15.30
C GLY A 49 -7.41 18.92 16.17
N ARG A 50 -8.13 17.94 15.58
CA ARG A 50 -8.89 16.92 16.32
C ARG A 50 -7.96 15.79 16.74
N ASP A 51 -8.37 15.03 17.76
CA ASP A 51 -7.66 13.83 18.18
C ASP A 51 -7.59 12.84 17.02
N GLU A 52 -6.42 12.83 16.37
CA GLU A 52 -6.16 12.00 15.19
C GLU A 52 -6.30 10.50 15.53
N THR A 53 -6.18 10.12 16.79
CA THR A 53 -6.21 8.72 17.22
C THR A 53 -7.61 8.12 17.12
N GLU A 54 -8.66 8.87 17.44
CA GLU A 54 -10.06 8.40 17.35
C GLU A 54 -10.54 8.34 15.90
N GLU A 55 -10.18 9.32 15.07
CA GLU A 55 -10.48 9.29 13.63
C GLU A 55 -9.77 8.12 12.94
N LEU A 56 -8.50 7.85 13.31
CA LEU A 56 -7.75 6.72 12.78
C LEU A 56 -8.37 5.39 13.19
N ARG A 57 -8.83 5.25 14.45
CA ARG A 57 -9.56 4.06 14.93
C ARG A 57 -10.81 3.79 14.10
N LYS A 58 -11.63 4.83 13.86
CA LYS A 58 -12.84 4.72 13.06
C LYS A 58 -12.54 4.28 11.63
N ILE A 59 -11.52 4.84 11.00
CA ILE A 59 -11.08 4.45 9.65
C ILE A 59 -10.63 2.98 9.62
N LEU A 60 -9.88 2.52 10.62
CA LEU A 60 -9.45 1.12 10.71
C LEU A 60 -10.63 0.16 10.86
N ASP A 61 -11.64 0.52 11.64
CA ASP A 61 -12.87 -0.27 11.80
C ASP A 61 -13.69 -0.33 10.50
N ASP A 62 -13.80 0.78 9.78
CA ASP A 62 -14.51 0.83 8.49
C ASP A 62 -13.81 -0.05 7.43
N ILE A 63 -12.47 -0.03 7.39
CA ILE A 63 -11.69 -0.92 6.49
C ILE A 63 -11.90 -2.40 6.86
N ARG A 64 -11.96 -2.73 8.16
CA ARG A 64 -12.24 -4.11 8.61
C ARG A 64 -13.64 -4.56 8.20
N LYS A 65 -14.66 -3.72 8.40
CA LYS A 65 -16.04 -4.02 8.01
C LYS A 65 -16.20 -4.21 6.51
N LYS A 66 -15.61 -3.34 5.69
CA LYS A 66 -15.66 -3.48 4.22
C LYS A 66 -15.09 -4.83 3.76
N ARG A 67 -13.94 -5.23 4.29
CA ARG A 67 -13.31 -6.52 3.94
C ARG A 67 -14.14 -7.73 4.36
N GLN A 68 -14.86 -7.65 5.48
CA GLN A 68 -15.77 -8.72 5.92
C GLN A 68 -17.07 -8.80 5.13
N GLN A 69 -17.44 -7.75 4.40
CA GLN A 69 -18.64 -7.73 3.54
C GLN A 69 -18.34 -8.15 2.08
N GLU A 70 -17.06 -8.19 1.71
CA GLU A 70 -16.57 -8.61 0.39
C GLU A 70 -16.18 -10.10 0.33
N GLU A 71 -16.19 -10.81 1.47
CA GLU A 71 -16.05 -12.28 1.59
C GLU A 71 -17.42 -12.99 1.62
#